data_AF-A0AAP0C0U3-F1
#
_entry.id   AF-A0AAP0C0U3-F1
#
_cell.length_a   1.000
_cell.length_b   1.000
_cell.length_c   1.000
_cell.angle_alpha   90.00
_cell.angle_beta   90.00
_cell.angle_gamma   90.00
#
_symmetry.space_group_name_H-M   'P 1'
#
loop_
_entity.id
_entity.type
_entity.pdbx_description
1 polymer ?
#
loop_
_entity_poly.entity_id
_entity_poly.type
_entity_poly.pdbx_seq_one_letter_code
_entity_poly.pdbx_strand_id
1 'polypeptide(L)'
;MLAREKEVRNTFRRFMAENLDRWDWQAAHVPSPLTKEVEESQAVKQAEKDAKRKAKAKELKKLRKAKEKAKQSTVRVAPSRQQPSSSFAAPISKEEEEKRALAEEREKRAGAAERRIAAMQNKGCAAGFADDIPCSCCNSSLAGKIPFHRYHYKYCSTTCMHIHREILEDG
;
A
#
# COMPACT_ATOMS: atom_id res chain seq x y z
N MET A 1 8.22 -12.44 26.11
CA MET A 1 7.85 -11.08 25.66
C MET A 1 7.94 -10.15 26.87
N LEU A 2 8.88 -9.20 26.86
CA LEU A 2 9.29 -8.47 28.08
C LEU A 2 8.25 -7.47 28.62
N ALA A 3 7.39 -6.89 27.77
CA ALA A 3 6.27 -6.05 28.21
C ALA A 3 5.17 -6.00 27.13
N ARG A 4 3.91 -5.82 27.55
CA ARG A 4 2.74 -5.71 26.64
C ARG A 4 2.65 -4.32 26.00
N GLU A 5 3.05 -3.30 26.74
CA GLU A 5 3.00 -1.89 26.36
C GLU A 5 4.20 -1.53 25.46
N LYS A 6 3.99 -0.68 24.45
CA LYS A 6 4.98 -0.41 23.39
C LYS A 6 6.03 0.59 23.86
N GLU A 7 5.63 1.58 24.65
CA GLU A 7 6.52 2.62 25.17
C GLU A 7 7.52 2.02 26.15
N VAL A 8 7.06 1.14 27.05
CA VAL A 8 7.90 0.38 27.99
C VAL A 8 8.92 -0.48 27.24
N ARG A 9 8.54 -1.15 26.15
CA ARG A 9 9.54 -1.88 25.33
C ARG A 9 10.55 -0.95 24.68
N ASN A 10 10.13 0.23 24.23
CA ASN A 10 11.02 1.19 23.60
C ASN A 10 12.00 1.84 24.59
N THR A 11 11.62 2.06 25.85
CA THR A 11 12.56 2.56 26.87
C THR A 11 13.68 1.56 27.13
N PHE A 12 13.37 0.26 27.28
CA PHE A 12 14.40 -0.78 27.41
C PHE A 12 15.30 -0.88 26.17
N ARG A 13 14.75 -0.73 24.97
CA ARG A 13 15.54 -0.76 23.71
C ARG A 13 16.45 0.45 23.55
N ARG A 14 16.06 1.63 24.05
CA ARG A 14 16.88 2.84 24.08
C ARG A 14 17.97 2.74 25.14
N PHE A 15 17.64 2.19 26.32
CA PHE A 15 18.61 2.00 27.41
C PHE A 15 19.66 0.93 27.08
N MET A 16 19.27 -0.13 26.36
CA MET A 16 20.20 -1.13 25.81
C MET A 16 21.24 -0.50 24.88
N ALA A 17 20.83 0.44 24.01
CA ALA A 17 21.74 1.08 23.07
C ALA A 17 22.88 1.86 23.75
N GLU A 18 22.64 2.35 24.97
CA GLU A 18 23.62 3.07 25.79
C GLU A 18 24.44 2.16 26.72
N ASN A 19 24.02 0.89 26.90
CA ASN A 19 24.59 -0.03 27.88
C ASN A 19 24.64 -1.47 27.33
N LEU A 20 25.27 -1.65 26.17
CA LEU A 20 25.28 -2.91 25.43
C LEU A 20 26.02 -4.05 26.14
N ASP A 21 26.97 -3.73 27.02
CA ASP A 21 27.92 -4.66 27.65
C ASP A 21 27.60 -4.99 29.12
N ARG A 22 26.66 -4.27 29.75
CA ARG A 22 26.38 -4.39 31.19
C ARG A 22 25.44 -5.53 31.56
N TRP A 23 24.64 -6.03 30.61
CA TRP A 23 23.65 -7.10 30.83
C TRP A 23 23.50 -8.01 29.62
N ASP A 24 23.12 -9.27 29.86
CA ASP A 24 22.72 -10.19 28.80
C ASP A 24 21.30 -9.86 28.30
N TRP A 25 21.25 -8.90 27.37
CA TRP A 25 20.03 -8.41 26.74
C TRP A 25 19.30 -9.49 25.90
N GLN A 26 20.03 -10.54 25.50
CA GLN A 26 19.48 -11.66 24.73
C GLN A 26 18.67 -12.58 25.64
N ALA A 27 19.18 -12.87 26.84
CA ALA A 27 18.43 -13.57 27.89
C ALA A 27 17.18 -12.79 28.32
N ALA A 28 17.22 -11.45 28.27
CA ALA A 28 16.07 -10.60 28.53
C ALA A 28 15.02 -10.60 27.39
N HIS A 29 15.25 -11.20 26.21
CA HIS A 29 14.33 -11.07 25.06
C HIS A 29 13.96 -9.62 24.71
N VAL A 30 14.88 -8.67 24.90
CA VAL A 30 14.66 -7.29 24.46
C VAL A 30 14.96 -7.23 22.94
N PRO A 31 13.99 -6.86 22.09
CA PRO A 31 14.22 -6.81 20.64
C PRO A 31 15.33 -5.80 20.29
N SER A 32 16.08 -6.08 19.23
CA SER A 32 17.24 -5.31 18.70
C SER A 32 17.27 -3.82 19.09
N PRO A 33 18.43 -3.28 19.51
CA PRO A 33 18.55 -1.94 20.07
C PRO A 33 17.91 -0.88 19.15
N LEU A 34 17.04 -0.06 19.72
CA LEU A 34 16.41 1.04 19.02
C LEU A 34 17.29 2.27 19.24
N THR A 35 18.22 2.50 18.31
CA THR A 35 19.12 3.65 18.35
C THR A 35 18.34 4.94 18.10
N LYS A 36 18.52 5.93 18.99
CA LYS A 36 17.84 7.25 18.93
C LYS A 36 18.01 7.93 17.56
N GLU A 37 19.15 7.74 16.91
CA GLU A 37 19.46 8.24 15.57
C GLU A 37 18.53 7.71 14.46
N VAL A 38 17.97 6.50 14.63
CA VAL A 38 17.04 5.90 13.66
C VAL A 38 15.61 6.41 13.87
N GLU A 39 15.23 6.83 15.08
CA GLU A 39 13.95 7.52 15.32
C GLU A 39 13.98 8.96 14.79
N GLU A 40 15.06 9.69 15.01
CA GLU A 40 15.21 11.08 14.56
C GLU A 40 15.24 11.17 13.03
N SER A 41 15.97 10.28 12.36
CA SER A 41 16.00 10.25 10.89
C SER A 41 14.64 9.85 10.27
N GLN A 42 13.84 9.05 10.94
CA GLN A 42 12.46 8.74 10.49
C GLN A 42 11.52 9.92 10.72
N ALA A 43 11.62 10.60 11.87
CA ALA A 43 10.82 11.77 12.18
C ALA A 43 11.09 12.92 11.18
N VAL A 44 12.36 13.17 10.84
CA VAL A 44 12.75 14.17 9.84
C VAL A 44 12.20 13.82 8.46
N LYS A 45 12.36 12.56 8.01
CA LYS A 45 11.82 12.10 6.71
C LYS A 45 10.29 12.18 6.66
N GLN A 46 9.61 11.96 7.77
CA GLN A 46 8.16 12.05 7.85
C GLN A 46 7.69 13.51 7.81
N ALA A 47 8.34 14.40 8.57
CA ALA A 47 8.04 15.83 8.58
C ALA A 47 8.26 16.48 7.20
N GLU A 48 9.33 16.11 6.49
CA GLU A 48 9.58 16.60 5.13
C GLU A 48 8.50 16.15 4.13
N LYS A 49 8.08 14.88 4.19
CA LYS A 49 7.00 14.34 3.36
C LYS A 49 5.68 15.05 3.62
N ASP A 50 5.35 15.29 4.88
CA ASP A 50 4.10 15.95 5.27
C ASP A 50 4.10 17.44 4.92
N ALA A 51 5.24 18.13 5.05
CA ALA A 51 5.42 19.50 4.55
C ALA A 51 5.21 19.58 3.04
N LYS A 52 5.81 18.66 2.27
CA LYS A 52 5.67 18.58 0.81
C LYS A 52 4.22 18.29 0.38
N ARG A 53 3.51 17.42 1.10
CA ARG A 53 2.08 17.14 0.87
C ARG A 53 1.21 18.36 1.16
N LYS A 54 1.47 19.05 2.26
CA LYS A 54 0.73 20.28 2.65
C LYS A 54 0.94 21.40 1.63
N ALA A 55 2.14 21.56 1.10
CA ALA A 55 2.43 22.53 0.04
C ALA A 55 1.67 22.22 -1.25
N LYS A 56 1.71 20.97 -1.73
CA LYS A 56 0.98 20.53 -2.92
C LYS A 56 -0.54 20.68 -2.77
N ALA A 57 -1.08 20.39 -1.58
CA ALA A 57 -2.51 20.55 -1.30
C ALA A 57 -2.94 22.02 -1.35
N LYS A 58 -2.13 22.95 -0.84
CA LYS A 58 -2.40 24.40 -0.91
C LYS A 58 -2.39 24.90 -2.36
N GLU A 59 -1.41 24.49 -3.16
CA GLU A 59 -1.33 24.86 -4.59
C GLU A 59 -2.51 24.30 -5.39
N LEU A 60 -2.87 23.04 -5.18
CA LEU A 60 -4.02 22.44 -5.85
C LEU A 60 -5.33 23.14 -5.49
N LYS A 61 -5.49 23.56 -4.21
CA LYS A 61 -6.68 24.31 -3.77
C LYS A 61 -6.77 25.71 -4.42
N LYS A 62 -5.64 26.41 -4.59
CA LYS A 62 -5.58 27.69 -5.31
C LYS A 62 -5.95 27.52 -6.79
N LEU A 63 -5.39 26.51 -7.46
CA LEU A 63 -5.68 26.21 -8.86
C LEU A 63 -7.15 25.84 -9.09
N ARG A 64 -7.75 25.05 -8.19
CA ARG A 64 -9.19 24.73 -8.25
C ARG A 64 -10.05 25.98 -8.10
N LYS A 65 -9.74 26.86 -7.14
CA LYS A 65 -10.48 28.12 -6.95
C LYS A 65 -10.34 29.08 -8.13
N ALA A 66 -9.16 29.12 -8.78
CA ALA A 66 -8.95 29.92 -9.99
C ALA A 66 -9.74 29.36 -11.19
N LYS A 67 -9.73 28.03 -11.38
CA LYS A 67 -10.48 27.36 -12.45
C LYS A 67 -12.00 27.50 -12.27
N GLU A 68 -12.49 27.48 -11.03
CA GLU A 68 -13.90 27.71 -10.70
C GLU A 68 -14.32 29.15 -11.01
N LYS A 69 -13.51 30.14 -10.63
CA LYS A 69 -13.74 31.55 -10.98
C LYS A 69 -13.71 31.81 -12.49
N ALA A 70 -12.78 31.17 -13.22
CA ALA A 70 -12.69 31.29 -14.68
C ALA A 70 -13.90 30.68 -15.39
N LYS A 71 -14.41 29.54 -14.89
CA LYS A 71 -15.66 28.92 -15.38
C LYS A 71 -16.88 29.80 -15.11
N GLN A 72 -16.89 30.56 -14.00
CA GLN A 72 -18.00 31.44 -13.64
C GLN A 72 -18.01 32.74 -14.47
N SER A 73 -16.85 33.22 -14.94
CA SER A 73 -16.76 34.41 -15.80
C SER A 73 -17.08 34.15 -17.28
N THR A 74 -16.94 32.91 -17.77
CA THR A 74 -17.27 32.55 -19.17
C THR A 74 -18.77 32.33 -19.43
N VAL A 75 -19.63 32.49 -18.41
CA VAL A 75 -21.11 32.35 -18.55
C VAL A 75 -21.81 33.71 -18.67
N ARG A 76 -21.08 34.85 -18.71
CA ARG A 76 -21.68 36.19 -18.69
C ARG A 76 -21.13 37.18 -19.74
N VAL A 77 -21.19 36.88 -21.04
CA VAL A 77 -21.15 37.89 -22.16
C VAL A 77 -21.83 37.27 -23.42
N ALA A 78 -23.14 37.44 -23.64
CA ALA A 78 -23.82 38.33 -24.64
C ALA A 78 -24.09 37.67 -26.04
N PRO A 79 -24.85 38.27 -26.99
CA PRO A 79 -26.30 38.55 -27.03
C PRO A 79 -27.05 37.92 -28.26
N SER A 80 -28.37 38.17 -28.34
CA SER A 80 -29.38 37.79 -29.36
C SER A 80 -28.98 37.83 -30.84
N ARG A 81 -29.21 36.73 -31.60
CA ARG A 81 -29.80 36.72 -32.98
C ARG A 81 -30.21 35.29 -33.48
N GLN A 82 -31.51 35.15 -33.72
CA GLN A 82 -32.36 34.21 -34.52
C GLN A 82 -31.80 32.95 -35.25
N GLN A 83 -32.27 31.78 -34.78
CA GLN A 83 -32.89 30.59 -35.47
C GLN A 83 -32.13 29.71 -36.53
N PRO A 84 -32.60 28.47 -36.84
CA PRO A 84 -32.73 27.28 -35.98
C PRO A 84 -32.17 25.98 -36.64
N SER A 85 -31.45 25.12 -35.92
CA SER A 85 -31.36 23.68 -36.29
C SER A 85 -30.91 22.79 -35.13
N SER A 86 -31.78 21.82 -34.85
CA SER A 86 -31.48 20.47 -34.36
C SER A 86 -30.32 20.27 -33.38
N SER A 87 -30.63 20.33 -32.08
CA SER A 87 -30.49 19.25 -31.10
C SER A 87 -30.42 19.86 -29.70
N PHE A 88 -31.48 19.65 -28.93
CA PHE A 88 -31.66 20.20 -27.59
C PHE A 88 -30.62 19.62 -26.62
N ALA A 89 -29.52 20.33 -26.40
CA ALA A 89 -28.74 20.17 -25.18
C ALA A 89 -29.54 20.82 -24.04
N ALA A 90 -30.30 20.00 -23.32
CA ALA A 90 -30.99 20.44 -22.10
C ALA A 90 -29.96 20.96 -21.08
N PRO A 91 -30.27 22.01 -20.30
CA PRO A 91 -29.43 22.41 -19.19
C PRO A 91 -29.41 21.28 -18.16
N ILE A 92 -28.29 20.56 -18.11
CA ILE A 92 -27.96 19.54 -17.11
C ILE A 92 -28.25 20.14 -15.73
N SER A 93 -29.20 19.56 -15.01
CA SER A 93 -29.53 20.02 -13.66
C SER A 93 -28.32 19.83 -12.75
N LYS A 94 -28.18 20.64 -11.69
CA LYS A 94 -27.08 20.52 -10.72
C LYS A 94 -26.92 19.09 -10.19
N GLU A 95 -28.03 18.38 -10.05
CA GLU A 95 -28.05 16.97 -9.63
C GLU A 95 -27.43 16.02 -10.66
N GLU A 96 -27.63 16.26 -11.96
CA GLU A 96 -27.05 15.44 -13.02
C GLU A 96 -25.54 15.71 -13.18
N GLU A 97 -25.09 16.94 -12.89
CA GLU A 97 -23.67 17.28 -12.81
C GLU A 97 -22.98 16.59 -11.60
N GLU A 98 -23.64 16.55 -10.45
CA GLU A 98 -23.16 15.82 -9.26
C GLU A 98 -23.08 14.31 -9.49
N LYS A 99 -24.10 13.71 -10.12
CA LYS A 99 -24.09 12.28 -10.49
C LYS A 99 -22.97 11.97 -11.48
N ARG A 100 -22.72 12.85 -12.45
CA ARG A 100 -21.61 12.69 -13.40
C ARG A 100 -20.25 12.78 -12.71
N ALA A 101 -20.09 13.70 -11.75
CA ALA A 101 -18.86 13.82 -10.97
C ALA A 101 -18.59 12.59 -10.07
N LEU A 102 -19.63 12.00 -9.48
CA LEU A 102 -19.52 10.76 -8.71
C LEU A 102 -19.15 9.56 -9.58
N ALA A 103 -19.72 9.48 -10.80
CA ALA A 103 -19.35 8.45 -11.77
C ALA A 103 -17.88 8.56 -12.20
N GLU A 104 -17.40 9.77 -12.47
CA GLU A 104 -15.99 10.03 -12.80
C GLU A 104 -15.05 9.69 -11.62
N GLU A 105 -15.45 9.97 -10.37
CA GLU A 105 -14.67 9.57 -9.19
C GLU A 105 -14.59 8.05 -9.05
N ARG A 106 -15.72 7.36 -9.26
CA ARG A 106 -15.79 5.90 -9.22
C ARG A 106 -14.91 5.27 -10.29
N GLU A 107 -14.95 5.77 -11.51
CA GLU A 107 -14.12 5.30 -12.62
C GLU A 107 -12.63 5.55 -12.35
N LYS A 108 -12.28 6.72 -11.83
CA LYS A 108 -10.89 7.02 -11.43
C LYS A 108 -10.39 6.08 -10.34
N ARG A 109 -11.25 5.71 -9.38
CA ARG A 109 -10.95 4.74 -8.32
C ARG A 109 -10.79 3.33 -8.90
N ALA A 110 -11.68 2.92 -9.81
CA ALA A 110 -11.60 1.63 -10.49
C ALA A 110 -10.29 1.52 -11.30
N GLY A 111 -9.98 2.50 -12.13
CA GLY A 111 -8.72 2.52 -12.91
C GLY A 111 -7.46 2.59 -12.04
N ALA A 112 -7.53 3.18 -10.84
CA ALA A 112 -6.42 3.12 -9.88
C ALA A 112 -6.25 1.72 -9.28
N ALA A 113 -7.34 0.99 -9.02
CA ALA A 113 -7.30 -0.40 -8.58
C ALA A 113 -6.78 -1.32 -9.69
N GLU A 114 -7.24 -1.15 -10.93
CA GLU A 114 -6.74 -1.90 -12.09
C GLU A 114 -5.25 -1.67 -12.32
N ARG A 115 -4.77 -0.42 -12.24
CA ARG A 115 -3.33 -0.13 -12.31
C ARG A 115 -2.53 -0.80 -11.19
N ARG A 116 -3.09 -0.95 -9.99
CA ARG A 116 -2.45 -1.70 -8.90
C ARG A 116 -2.42 -3.21 -9.20
N ILE A 117 -3.51 -3.77 -9.71
CA ILE A 117 -3.62 -5.19 -10.10
C ILE A 117 -2.66 -5.51 -11.25
N ALA A 118 -2.64 -4.69 -12.30
CA ALA A 118 -1.73 -4.86 -13.44
C ALA A 118 -0.26 -4.71 -13.03
N ALA A 119 0.05 -3.78 -12.12
CA ALA A 119 1.40 -3.66 -11.56
C ALA A 119 1.81 -4.90 -10.74
N MET A 120 0.87 -5.57 -10.05
CA MET A 120 1.12 -6.85 -9.36
C MET A 120 1.22 -8.05 -10.30
N GLN A 121 0.64 -7.99 -11.49
CA GLN A 121 0.78 -9.02 -12.52
C GLN A 121 2.10 -8.89 -13.29
N ASN A 122 2.54 -7.66 -13.60
CA ASN A 122 3.75 -7.42 -14.39
C ASN A 122 5.03 -7.39 -13.54
N LYS A 123 4.96 -6.86 -12.30
CA LYS A 123 5.91 -7.25 -11.26
C LYS A 123 5.36 -8.52 -10.65
N GLY A 124 5.62 -9.67 -11.28
CA GLY A 124 5.43 -10.97 -10.63
C GLY A 124 5.82 -10.81 -9.17
N CYS A 125 4.84 -10.95 -8.28
CA CYS A 125 4.98 -10.49 -6.92
C CYS A 125 6.29 -11.07 -6.36
N ALA A 126 7.14 -10.21 -5.79
CA ALA A 126 8.35 -10.63 -5.09
C ALA A 126 7.98 -11.27 -3.73
N ALA A 127 6.96 -12.13 -3.75
CA ALA A 127 6.59 -13.08 -2.71
C ALA A 127 6.62 -14.47 -3.38
N GLY A 128 7.82 -14.90 -3.76
CA GLY A 128 8.19 -16.30 -3.97
C GLY A 128 7.20 -17.14 -4.77
N PHE A 129 6.79 -16.69 -5.97
CA PHE A 129 6.27 -17.64 -6.96
C PHE A 129 7.28 -18.77 -7.09
N ALA A 130 6.88 -19.98 -6.73
CA ALA A 130 7.64 -21.14 -7.15
C ALA A 130 7.46 -21.22 -8.67
N ASP A 131 8.46 -20.72 -9.41
CA ASP A 131 8.82 -21.26 -10.74
C ASP A 131 8.68 -22.78 -10.69
N ASP A 132 8.25 -23.45 -11.76
CA ASP A 132 7.94 -24.90 -11.94
C ASP A 132 8.71 -25.91 -11.05
N ILE A 133 8.60 -25.76 -9.74
CA ILE A 133 9.33 -26.51 -8.72
C ILE A 133 8.31 -27.52 -8.22
N PRO A 134 8.60 -28.82 -8.34
CA PRO A 134 7.70 -29.85 -7.90
C PRO A 134 7.67 -29.92 -6.36
N CYS A 135 6.52 -30.32 -5.80
CA CYS A 135 6.39 -30.65 -4.39
C CYS A 135 7.39 -31.75 -4.00
N SER A 136 8.15 -31.57 -2.91
CA SER A 136 9.15 -32.54 -2.44
C SER A 136 8.56 -33.88 -1.95
N CYS A 137 7.25 -33.96 -1.71
CA CYS A 137 6.57 -35.18 -1.26
C CYS A 137 5.84 -35.94 -2.37
N CYS A 138 5.16 -35.22 -3.27
CA CYS A 138 4.25 -35.81 -4.26
C CYS A 138 4.49 -35.33 -5.70
N ASN A 139 5.57 -34.56 -5.91
CA ASN A 139 6.01 -34.03 -7.21
C ASN A 139 4.99 -33.18 -7.99
N SER A 140 3.87 -32.80 -7.36
CA SER A 140 2.86 -31.93 -7.97
C SER A 140 3.43 -30.54 -8.27
N SER A 141 3.04 -29.94 -9.39
CA SER A 141 3.46 -28.56 -9.73
C SER A 141 2.95 -27.55 -8.69
N LEU A 142 3.89 -26.69 -8.27
CA LEU A 142 3.64 -25.57 -7.38
C LEU A 142 3.40 -24.26 -8.14
N ALA A 143 3.37 -24.30 -9.48
CA ALA A 143 3.10 -23.13 -10.31
C ALA A 143 1.79 -22.46 -9.91
N GLY A 144 1.84 -21.15 -9.67
CA GLY A 144 0.67 -20.34 -9.28
C GLY A 144 0.15 -20.60 -7.85
N LYS A 145 0.80 -21.44 -7.05
CA LYS A 145 0.47 -21.67 -5.64
C LYS A 145 1.52 -21.01 -4.74
N ILE A 146 1.14 -20.67 -3.52
CA ILE A 146 2.07 -20.27 -2.46
C ILE A 146 2.51 -21.55 -1.74
N PRO A 147 3.75 -22.03 -1.91
CA PRO A 147 4.17 -23.30 -1.31
C PRO A 147 4.46 -23.17 0.18
N PHE A 148 4.23 -24.25 0.92
CA PHE A 148 4.74 -24.39 2.28
C PHE A 148 6.23 -24.74 2.25
N HIS A 149 7.00 -24.25 3.21
CA HIS A 149 8.45 -24.42 3.25
C HIS A 149 8.92 -25.00 4.58
N ARG A 150 9.78 -26.02 4.53
CA ARG A 150 10.50 -26.59 5.67
C ARG A 150 11.92 -26.93 5.22
N TYR A 151 12.93 -26.36 5.86
CA TYR A 151 14.34 -26.46 5.45
C TYR A 151 14.59 -26.05 4.00
N HIS A 152 15.00 -26.96 3.12
CA HIS A 152 15.18 -26.71 1.69
C HIS A 152 14.04 -27.28 0.82
N TYR A 153 13.02 -27.87 1.46
CA TYR A 153 11.92 -28.54 0.77
C TYR A 153 10.69 -27.63 0.62
N LYS A 154 9.94 -27.82 -0.47
CA LYS A 154 8.71 -27.08 -0.79
C LYS A 154 7.53 -28.04 -0.96
N TYR A 155 6.37 -27.67 -0.42
CA TYR A 155 5.19 -28.55 -0.37
C TYR A 155 3.94 -27.86 -0.89
N CYS A 156 3.06 -28.64 -1.52
CA CYS A 156 1.77 -28.16 -2.03
C CYS A 156 0.70 -28.02 -0.93
N SER A 157 0.89 -28.69 0.21
CA SER A 157 -0.05 -28.68 1.34
C SER A 157 0.70 -28.97 2.66
N THR A 158 0.04 -28.68 3.78
CA THR A 158 0.54 -29.08 5.11
C THR A 158 0.62 -30.59 5.25
N THR A 159 -0.28 -31.37 4.63
CA THR A 159 -0.24 -32.84 4.65
C THR A 159 1.05 -33.38 4.04
N CYS A 160 1.46 -32.87 2.87
CA CYS A 160 2.71 -33.26 2.22
C CYS A 160 3.95 -32.89 3.04
N MET A 161 3.90 -31.82 3.83
CA MET A 161 4.99 -31.45 4.74
C MET A 161 5.13 -32.44 5.91
N HIS A 162 4.01 -32.91 6.48
CA HIS A 162 4.03 -33.87 7.59
C HIS A 162 4.45 -35.27 7.13
N ILE A 163 3.92 -35.76 6.00
CA ILE A 163 4.30 -37.07 5.44
C ILE A 163 5.79 -37.10 5.11
N HIS A 164 6.30 -36.07 4.43
CA HIS A 164 7.73 -36.02 4.10
C HIS A 164 8.61 -35.84 5.33
N ARG A 165 8.08 -35.27 6.43
CA ARG A 165 8.77 -35.21 7.71
C ARG A 165 8.94 -36.61 8.31
N GLU A 166 7.88 -37.41 8.34
CA GLU A 166 7.91 -38.79 8.85
C GLU A 166 8.92 -39.63 8.06
N ILE A 167 8.87 -39.56 6.72
CA ILE A 167 9.81 -40.27 5.84
C ILE A 167 11.29 -39.90 6.11
N LEU A 168 11.58 -38.64 6.42
CA LEU A 168 12.94 -38.18 6.73
C LEU A 168 13.38 -38.49 8.17
N GLU A 169 12.45 -38.77 9.08
CA GLU A 169 12.74 -39.09 10.50
C GLU A 169 12.88 -40.61 10.71
N ASP A 170 12.27 -41.44 9.85
CA ASP A 170 12.30 -42.92 9.91
C ASP A 170 13.44 -43.57 9.10
N GLY A 171 14.26 -42.79 8.38
CA GLY A 171 15.39 -43.27 7.56
C GLY A 171 16.74 -42.75 8.05
#